data_AF-A0A183B4T4-F1
#
_entry.id   AF-A0A183B4T4-F1
#
_cell.length_a   1.000
_cell.length_b   1.000
_cell.length_c   1.000
_cell.angle_alpha   90.00
_cell.angle_beta   90.00
_cell.angle_gamma   90.00
#
_symmetry.space_group_name_H-M   'P 1'
#
loop_
_entity.id
_entity.type
_entity.pdbx_description
1 polymer ?
#
loop_
_entity_poly.entity_id
_entity_poly.type
_entity_poly.pdbx_seq_one_letter_code
_entity_poly.pdbx_strand_id
1 'polypeptide(L)'
;LPSSQSITGEIRRDLTAAPEAYVVIAWPTPGEGPDKIAFDVAACLLTGAMGRVSYGGDAARNRLNAGLHENDPTRTVAFHKAYHGHGLFGLSLRGPCALLLNDRLTQVIPALRTFKPSPEELNNAKSMCKANIFMGLESPACLATDLAIQMSKASNTYESPKDRAAKIDAVDANAVTTALQQALKSPLAALSVVAPDAGLVLPLSVLLRA
;
A
#
# COMPACT_ATOMS: atom_id res chain seq x y z
N LEU A 1 -15.04 12.87 18.44
CA LEU A 1 -14.76 11.59 17.75
C LEU A 1 -14.08 10.65 18.74
N PRO A 2 -14.49 9.38 18.87
CA PRO A 2 -13.82 8.44 19.75
C PRO A 2 -12.35 8.30 19.31
N SER A 3 -11.43 8.41 20.26
CA SER A 3 -10.00 8.24 20.02
C SER A 3 -9.71 6.75 19.79
N SER A 4 -9.66 6.32 18.52
CA SER A 4 -9.23 4.97 18.17
C SER A 4 -7.71 4.90 18.25
N GLN A 5 -7.20 4.14 19.22
CA GLN A 5 -5.77 3.85 19.33
C GLN A 5 -5.44 2.63 18.45
N SER A 6 -4.43 2.73 17.60
CA SER A 6 -3.94 1.57 16.83
C SER A 6 -3.28 0.57 17.78
N ILE A 7 -3.79 -0.66 17.79
CA ILE A 7 -3.27 -1.76 18.61
C ILE A 7 -2.66 -2.79 17.65
N THR A 8 -1.48 -3.31 17.98
CA THR A 8 -0.88 -4.45 17.27
C THR A 8 -1.81 -5.64 17.34
N GLY A 9 -1.94 -6.39 16.25
CA GLY A 9 -2.73 -7.61 16.29
C GLY A 9 -2.46 -8.54 15.12
N GLU A 10 -2.68 -9.83 15.33
CA GLU A 10 -2.76 -10.78 14.23
C GLU A 10 -4.07 -11.57 14.29
N ILE A 11 -4.69 -11.77 13.12
CA ILE A 11 -5.84 -12.63 12.94
C ILE A 11 -5.49 -13.65 11.87
N ARG A 12 -5.71 -14.93 12.18
CA ARG A 12 -5.47 -16.04 11.27
C ARG A 12 -6.76 -16.82 11.13
N ARG A 13 -7.14 -17.08 9.89
CA ARG A 13 -8.28 -17.93 9.55
C ARG A 13 -7.76 -19.07 8.70
N ASP A 14 -7.71 -20.24 9.32
CA ASP A 14 -7.46 -21.48 8.58
C ASP A 14 -8.74 -21.87 7.85
N LEU A 15 -8.66 -21.87 6.53
CA LEU A 15 -9.79 -22.19 5.67
C LEU A 15 -9.31 -23.21 4.64
N THR A 16 -9.40 -24.49 5.01
CA THR A 16 -8.97 -25.63 4.19
C THR A 16 -9.64 -25.69 2.81
N ALA A 17 -10.85 -25.17 2.69
CA ALA A 17 -11.56 -25.08 1.41
C ALA A 17 -11.20 -23.85 0.56
N ALA A 18 -10.33 -22.95 1.06
CA ALA A 18 -9.93 -21.77 0.30
C ALA A 18 -9.07 -22.20 -0.90
N PRO A 19 -9.41 -21.78 -2.13
CA PRO A 19 -8.63 -22.12 -3.32
C PRO A 19 -7.28 -21.40 -3.35
N GLU A 20 -7.12 -20.35 -2.55
CA GLU A 20 -5.94 -19.47 -2.52
C GLU A 20 -5.71 -18.92 -1.11
N ALA A 21 -4.47 -18.51 -0.87
CA ALA A 21 -4.03 -17.82 0.32
C ALA A 21 -4.05 -16.30 0.11
N TYR A 22 -4.40 -15.59 1.18
CA TYR A 22 -4.42 -14.13 1.28
C TYR A 22 -3.69 -13.71 2.55
N VAL A 23 -2.74 -12.79 2.42
CA VAL A 23 -2.07 -12.17 3.57
C VAL A 23 -2.07 -10.67 3.43
N VAL A 24 -2.48 -9.97 4.48
CA VAL A 24 -2.44 -8.52 4.56
C VAL A 24 -1.63 -8.11 5.78
N ILE A 25 -0.62 -7.28 5.59
CA ILE A 25 0.14 -6.65 6.68
C ILE A 25 0.05 -5.14 6.53
N ALA A 26 -0.22 -4.43 7.62
CA ALA A 26 -0.34 -2.98 7.62
C ALA A 26 0.32 -2.35 8.84
N TRP A 27 0.95 -1.20 8.63
CA TRP A 27 1.50 -0.34 9.66
C TRP A 27 0.65 0.91 9.81
N PRO A 28 0.49 1.43 11.04
CA PRO A 28 -0.19 2.68 11.27
C PRO A 28 0.64 3.82 10.66
N THR A 29 -0.06 4.70 9.97
CA THR A 29 0.49 5.96 9.46
C THR A 29 -0.28 7.13 10.06
N PRO A 30 0.27 8.36 9.97
CA PRO A 30 -0.55 9.55 10.10
C PRO A 30 -1.74 9.47 9.14
N GLY A 31 -2.88 10.00 9.55
CA GLY A 31 -4.06 10.07 8.69
C GLY A 31 -3.95 11.17 7.64
N GLU A 32 -5.06 11.87 7.41
CA GLU A 32 -5.04 13.10 6.61
C GLU A 32 -4.00 14.10 7.15
N GLY A 33 -3.11 14.59 6.28
CA GLY A 33 -1.99 15.44 6.68
C GLY A 33 -0.93 15.60 5.58
N PRO A 34 0.18 16.32 5.85
CA PRO A 34 1.23 16.60 4.86
C PRO A 34 1.90 15.33 4.32
N ASP A 35 2.08 14.32 5.17
CA ASP A 35 2.79 13.07 4.81
C ASP A 35 1.93 12.12 3.96
N LYS A 36 0.61 12.34 3.90
CA LYS A 36 -0.34 11.49 3.17
C LYS A 36 0.09 11.28 1.72
N ILE A 37 0.53 12.34 1.06
CA ILE A 37 0.87 12.33 -0.37
C ILE A 37 2.14 11.52 -0.60
N ALA A 38 3.11 11.57 0.32
CA ALA A 38 4.31 10.74 0.25
C ALA A 38 3.95 9.24 0.34
N PHE A 39 3.01 8.86 1.21
CA PHE A 39 2.52 7.49 1.30
C PHE A 39 1.70 7.06 0.06
N ASP A 40 0.88 7.94 -0.50
CA ASP A 40 0.14 7.66 -1.74
C ASP A 40 1.10 7.40 -2.91
N VAL A 41 2.15 8.22 -3.04
CA VAL A 41 3.22 8.03 -4.03
C VAL A 41 3.99 6.74 -3.75
N ALA A 42 4.30 6.43 -2.49
CA ALA A 42 4.95 5.19 -2.10
C ALA A 42 4.13 3.95 -2.51
N ALA A 43 2.83 3.96 -2.26
CA ALA A 43 1.93 2.87 -2.66
C ALA A 43 1.86 2.71 -4.18
N CYS A 44 1.82 3.82 -4.93
CA CYS A 44 1.87 3.78 -6.39
C CYS A 44 3.20 3.22 -6.90
N LEU A 45 4.32 3.65 -6.31
CA LEU A 45 5.65 3.19 -6.67
C LEU A 45 5.80 1.69 -6.46
N LEU A 46 5.41 1.22 -5.28
CA LEU A 46 5.58 -0.18 -4.89
C LEU A 46 4.62 -1.10 -5.65
N THR A 47 3.41 -0.64 -5.96
CA THR A 47 2.42 -1.41 -6.73
C THR A 47 2.65 -1.36 -8.24
N GLY A 48 3.26 -0.29 -8.75
CA GLY A 48 3.40 -0.05 -10.19
C GLY A 48 2.08 -0.28 -10.95
N ALA A 49 2.16 -0.79 -12.16
CA ALA A 49 0.99 -1.03 -13.01
C ALA A 49 0.24 -2.35 -12.73
N MET A 50 0.63 -3.08 -11.69
CA MET A 50 -0.04 -4.35 -11.36
C MET A 50 -1.51 -4.13 -11.00
N GLY A 51 -2.39 -4.94 -11.59
CA GLY A 51 -3.85 -4.80 -11.45
C GLY A 51 -4.46 -3.66 -12.28
N ARG A 52 -3.64 -2.83 -12.95
CA ARG A 52 -4.08 -1.78 -13.87
C ARG A 52 -3.98 -2.20 -15.34
N VAL A 53 -3.05 -3.10 -15.66
CA VAL A 53 -2.83 -3.59 -17.02
C VAL A 53 -2.85 -5.12 -17.02
N SER A 54 -3.88 -5.71 -17.64
CA SER A 54 -4.03 -7.17 -17.72
C SER A 54 -3.04 -7.84 -18.68
N TYR A 55 -2.52 -7.10 -19.65
CA TYR A 55 -1.60 -7.60 -20.69
C TYR A 55 -0.22 -6.92 -20.64
N GLY A 56 0.16 -6.39 -19.48
CA GLY A 56 1.42 -5.66 -19.33
C GLY A 56 2.65 -6.56 -19.19
N GLY A 57 2.47 -7.87 -18.99
CA GLY A 57 3.56 -8.83 -18.79
C GLY A 57 4.57 -8.34 -17.73
N ASP A 58 5.85 -8.47 -18.05
CA ASP A 58 6.94 -7.95 -17.22
C ASP A 58 6.94 -6.43 -17.06
N ALA A 59 6.40 -5.67 -18.03
CA ALA A 59 6.33 -4.21 -17.95
C ALA A 59 5.31 -3.72 -16.89
N ALA A 60 4.38 -4.58 -16.46
CA ALA A 60 3.51 -4.29 -15.31
C ALA A 60 4.18 -4.57 -13.96
N ARG A 61 5.38 -5.16 -13.95
CA ARG A 61 6.09 -5.51 -12.72
C ARG A 61 6.65 -4.28 -12.05
N ASN A 62 6.49 -4.29 -10.75
CA ASN A 62 6.82 -3.19 -9.86
C ASN A 62 8.05 -3.58 -9.02
N ARG A 63 8.49 -2.68 -8.14
CA ARG A 63 9.61 -2.95 -7.25
C ARG A 63 9.36 -4.12 -6.31
N LEU A 64 8.11 -4.32 -5.88
CA LEU A 64 7.77 -5.48 -5.05
C LEU A 64 8.09 -6.77 -5.81
N ASN A 65 7.75 -6.85 -7.10
CA ASN A 65 7.89 -8.01 -7.99
C ASN A 65 9.19 -8.07 -8.80
N ALA A 66 10.16 -7.21 -8.51
CA ALA A 66 11.47 -7.26 -9.14
C ALA A 66 12.16 -8.60 -8.82
N GLY A 67 12.59 -9.31 -9.86
CA GLY A 67 13.28 -10.61 -9.74
C GLY A 67 12.38 -11.84 -9.66
N LEU A 68 11.05 -11.68 -9.73
CA LEU A 68 10.15 -12.84 -9.87
C LEU A 68 10.20 -13.42 -11.29
N HIS A 69 10.01 -14.73 -11.44
CA HIS A 69 9.83 -15.36 -12.76
C HIS A 69 8.51 -14.94 -13.39
N GLU A 70 8.43 -14.79 -14.73
CA GLU A 70 7.23 -14.33 -15.47
C GLU A 70 5.91 -14.98 -14.99
N ASN A 71 5.98 -16.27 -14.63
CA ASN A 71 4.85 -17.08 -14.18
C ASN A 71 4.73 -17.21 -12.65
N ASP A 72 5.32 -16.30 -11.87
CA ASP A 72 5.18 -16.33 -10.41
C ASP A 72 3.70 -16.19 -10.02
N PRO A 73 3.15 -17.14 -9.23
CA PRO A 73 1.73 -17.17 -8.91
C PRO A 73 1.35 -16.20 -7.78
N THR A 74 2.33 -15.52 -7.17
CA THR A 74 2.09 -14.56 -6.10
C THR A 74 1.87 -13.16 -6.64
N ARG A 75 0.93 -12.44 -6.02
CA ARG A 75 0.63 -11.03 -6.35
C ARG A 75 0.73 -10.21 -5.07
N THR A 76 1.68 -9.28 -5.04
CA THR A 76 1.89 -8.32 -3.93
C THR A 76 1.55 -6.90 -4.37
N VAL A 77 0.55 -6.28 -3.74
CA VAL A 77 0.21 -4.86 -3.94
C VAL A 77 0.45 -4.08 -2.66
N ALA A 78 0.92 -2.84 -2.78
CA ALA A 78 0.95 -1.90 -1.67
C ALA A 78 -0.32 -1.05 -1.65
N PHE A 79 -0.76 -0.66 -0.46
CA PHE A 79 -1.88 0.25 -0.31
C PHE A 79 -1.58 1.30 0.75
N HIS A 80 -2.22 2.45 0.59
CA HIS A 80 -2.32 3.47 1.60
C HIS A 80 -3.78 3.88 1.76
N LYS A 81 -4.23 3.99 3.00
CA LYS A 81 -5.59 4.44 3.37
C LYS A 81 -5.45 5.46 4.48
N ALA A 82 -5.81 6.70 4.21
CA ALA A 82 -5.85 7.77 5.20
C ALA A 82 -7.29 7.96 5.69
N TYR A 83 -7.44 8.12 7.00
CA TYR A 83 -8.67 8.50 7.68
C TYR A 83 -8.42 9.78 8.48
N HIS A 84 -9.47 10.32 9.10
CA HIS A 84 -9.30 11.44 10.00
C HIS A 84 -8.52 10.99 11.26
N GLY A 85 -7.35 11.58 11.48
CA GLY A 85 -6.50 11.34 12.65
C GLY A 85 -5.65 10.05 12.64
N HIS A 86 -5.86 9.14 11.68
CA HIS A 86 -5.07 7.90 11.56
C HIS A 86 -5.07 7.38 10.12
N GLY A 87 -4.08 6.55 9.78
CA GLY A 87 -3.97 5.92 8.46
C GLY A 87 -3.34 4.54 8.55
N LEU A 88 -3.35 3.84 7.43
CA LEU A 88 -2.72 2.55 7.25
C LEU A 88 -1.92 2.55 5.95
N PHE A 89 -0.67 2.14 6.04
CA PHE A 89 0.14 1.75 4.89
C PHE A 89 0.45 0.27 4.99
N GLY A 90 0.27 -0.49 3.92
CA GLY A 90 0.41 -1.94 4.00
C GLY A 90 0.62 -2.64 2.67
N LEU A 91 0.77 -3.95 2.77
CA LEU A 91 0.89 -4.87 1.66
C LEU A 91 -0.27 -5.86 1.70
N SER A 92 -0.84 -6.13 0.53
CA SER A 92 -1.81 -7.20 0.34
C SER A 92 -1.22 -8.20 -0.66
N LEU A 93 -1.14 -9.45 -0.22
CA LEU A 93 -0.58 -10.56 -0.95
C LEU A 93 -1.67 -11.59 -1.22
N ARG A 94 -1.62 -12.16 -2.43
CA ARG A 94 -2.45 -13.29 -2.86
C ARG A 94 -1.57 -14.31 -3.55
N GLY A 95 -1.81 -15.60 -3.32
CA GLY A 95 -1.06 -16.67 -3.95
C GLY A 95 -1.69 -18.04 -3.70
N PRO A 96 -1.09 -19.11 -4.24
CA PRO A 96 -1.70 -20.43 -4.22
C PRO A 96 -1.62 -21.12 -2.85
N CYS A 97 -0.65 -20.76 -1.98
CA CYS A 97 -0.53 -21.34 -0.65
C CYS A 97 0.13 -20.38 0.36
N ALA A 98 -0.08 -20.65 1.66
CA ALA A 98 0.46 -19.86 2.76
C ALA A 98 2.00 -19.81 2.78
N LEU A 99 2.66 -20.91 2.42
CA LEU A 99 4.13 -21.02 2.41
C LEU A 99 4.77 -20.04 1.42
N LEU A 100 4.28 -20.00 0.19
CA LEU A 100 4.81 -19.06 -0.81
C LEU A 100 4.57 -17.60 -0.43
N LEU A 101 3.44 -17.30 0.22
CA LEU A 101 3.18 -15.96 0.73
C LEU A 101 4.08 -15.60 1.92
N ASN A 102 4.43 -16.58 2.75
CA ASN A 102 5.40 -16.39 3.82
C ASN A 102 6.78 -16.02 3.27
N ASP A 103 7.28 -16.81 2.32
CA ASP A 103 8.58 -16.57 1.67
C ASP A 103 8.59 -15.19 0.99
N ARG A 104 7.44 -14.79 0.46
CA ARG A 104 7.29 -13.48 -0.14
C ARG A 104 7.37 -12.34 0.88
N LEU A 105 6.71 -12.47 2.02
CA LEU A 105 6.77 -11.47 3.09
C LEU A 105 8.18 -11.31 3.66
N THR A 106 8.89 -12.43 3.87
CA THR A 106 10.26 -12.42 4.42
C THR A 106 11.27 -11.80 3.46
N GLN A 107 10.99 -11.78 2.15
CA GLN A 107 11.80 -11.04 1.17
C GLN A 107 11.41 -9.56 1.10
N VAL A 108 10.12 -9.25 1.03
CA VAL A 108 9.63 -7.90 0.74
C VAL A 108 9.78 -6.96 1.93
N ILE A 109 9.47 -7.40 3.16
CA ILE A 109 9.50 -6.52 4.34
C ILE A 109 10.91 -5.95 4.59
N PRO A 110 11.99 -6.75 4.58
CA PRO A 110 13.34 -6.20 4.74
C PRO A 110 13.73 -5.27 3.58
N ALA A 111 13.37 -5.63 2.35
CA ALA A 111 13.68 -4.80 1.17
C ALA A 111 13.03 -3.40 1.25
N LEU A 112 11.83 -3.30 1.82
CA LEU A 112 11.14 -2.03 2.03
C LEU A 112 11.86 -1.11 3.03
N ARG A 113 12.56 -1.67 4.03
CA ARG A 113 13.27 -0.86 5.04
C ARG A 113 14.48 -0.13 4.47
N THR A 114 15.15 -0.74 3.50
CA THR A 114 16.32 -0.19 2.82
C THR A 114 15.96 0.49 1.49
N PHE A 115 14.66 0.58 1.18
CA PHE A 115 14.20 1.06 -0.11
C PHE A 115 14.58 2.53 -0.34
N LYS A 116 15.11 2.81 -1.54
CA LYS A 116 15.35 4.17 -2.05
C LYS A 116 14.93 4.20 -3.51
N PRO A 117 13.97 5.07 -3.89
CA PRO A 117 13.50 5.13 -5.26
C PRO A 117 14.54 5.79 -6.16
N SER A 118 14.71 5.26 -7.37
CA SER A 118 15.42 5.99 -8.42
C SER A 118 14.61 7.20 -8.90
N PRO A 119 15.24 8.22 -9.52
CA PRO A 119 14.51 9.36 -10.08
C PRO A 119 13.45 8.94 -11.11
N GLU A 120 13.74 7.92 -11.91
CA GLU A 120 12.82 7.37 -12.91
C GLU A 120 11.63 6.65 -12.25
N GLU A 121 11.89 5.79 -11.27
CA GLU A 121 10.85 5.09 -10.50
C GLU A 121 9.91 6.10 -9.82
N LEU A 122 10.47 7.17 -9.25
CA LEU A 122 9.70 8.23 -8.62
C LEU A 122 8.84 9.01 -9.63
N ASN A 123 9.40 9.37 -10.78
CA ASN A 123 8.66 10.09 -11.82
C ASN A 123 7.48 9.27 -12.36
N ASN A 124 7.69 7.96 -12.56
CA ASN A 124 6.65 7.04 -12.98
C ASN A 124 5.56 6.91 -11.90
N ALA A 125 5.93 6.76 -10.63
CA ALA A 125 4.99 6.69 -9.52
C ALA A 125 4.12 7.95 -9.38
N LYS A 126 4.74 9.14 -9.52
CA LYS A 126 4.01 10.42 -9.54
C LYS A 126 3.02 10.49 -10.69
N SER A 127 3.45 10.09 -11.88
CA SER A 127 2.60 10.09 -13.08
C SER A 127 1.38 9.18 -12.89
N MET A 128 1.59 7.99 -12.33
CA MET A 128 0.51 7.07 -11.98
C MET A 128 -0.44 7.64 -10.92
N CYS A 129 0.11 8.29 -9.88
CA CYS A 129 -0.70 8.90 -8.84
C CYS A 129 -1.59 10.03 -9.39
N LYS A 130 -1.03 10.88 -10.27
CA LYS A 130 -1.79 11.93 -10.98
C LYS A 130 -2.85 11.34 -11.91
N ALA A 131 -2.50 10.29 -12.67
CA ALA A 131 -3.45 9.61 -13.54
C ALA A 131 -4.64 9.05 -12.74
N ASN A 132 -4.41 8.41 -11.59
CA ASN A 132 -5.48 7.92 -10.72
C ASN A 132 -6.44 9.04 -10.27
N ILE A 133 -5.92 10.25 -10.00
CA ILE A 133 -6.75 11.41 -9.63
C ILE A 133 -7.58 11.87 -10.83
N PHE A 134 -6.95 12.17 -11.97
CA PHE A 134 -7.65 12.73 -13.11
C PHE A 134 -8.69 11.75 -13.68
N MET A 135 -8.30 10.49 -13.90
CA MET A 135 -9.20 9.47 -14.42
C MET A 135 -10.31 9.12 -13.44
N GLY A 136 -10.02 9.11 -12.13
CA GLY A 136 -11.03 8.84 -11.11
C GLY A 136 -12.16 9.88 -11.13
N LEU A 137 -11.85 11.13 -11.42
CA LEU A 137 -12.80 12.25 -11.42
C LEU A 137 -13.59 12.39 -12.73
N GLU A 138 -13.28 11.62 -13.76
CA GLU A 138 -14.10 11.55 -14.99
C GLU A 138 -15.47 10.93 -14.71
N SER A 139 -15.57 10.06 -13.70
CA SER A 139 -16.84 9.48 -13.26
C SER A 139 -17.62 10.48 -12.39
N PRO A 140 -18.86 10.87 -12.78
CA PRO A 140 -19.68 11.79 -11.99
C PRO A 140 -19.94 11.30 -10.56
N ALA A 141 -20.07 9.97 -10.37
CA ALA A 141 -20.27 9.38 -9.05
C ALA A 141 -19.01 9.51 -8.18
N CYS A 142 -17.83 9.29 -8.75
CA CYS A 142 -16.56 9.48 -8.06
C CYS A 142 -16.33 10.96 -7.72
N LEU A 143 -16.64 11.86 -8.65
CA LEU A 143 -16.54 13.31 -8.42
C LEU A 143 -17.48 13.76 -7.30
N ALA A 144 -18.75 13.34 -7.31
CA ALA A 144 -19.71 13.68 -6.26
C ALA A 144 -19.25 13.14 -4.89
N THR A 145 -18.69 11.93 -4.86
CA THR A 145 -18.14 11.33 -3.63
C THR A 145 -16.92 12.09 -3.13
N ASP A 146 -15.98 12.44 -4.01
CA ASP A 146 -14.78 13.21 -3.65
C ASP A 146 -15.16 14.59 -3.10
N LEU A 147 -16.10 15.31 -3.74
CA LEU A 147 -16.63 16.57 -3.23
C LEU A 147 -17.28 16.40 -1.85
N ALA A 148 -18.14 15.38 -1.67
CA ALA A 148 -18.77 15.11 -0.38
C ALA A 148 -17.74 14.82 0.72
N ILE A 149 -16.70 14.03 0.43
CA ILE A 149 -15.61 13.75 1.37
C ILE A 149 -14.85 15.02 1.70
N GLN A 150 -14.46 15.83 0.71
CA GLN A 150 -13.75 17.09 0.94
C GLN A 150 -14.58 18.08 1.78
N MET A 151 -15.88 18.20 1.50
CA MET A 151 -16.80 19.04 2.27
C MET A 151 -17.09 18.50 3.68
N SER A 152 -16.90 17.20 3.91
CA SER A 152 -17.06 16.61 5.25
C SER A 152 -15.85 16.83 6.17
N LYS A 153 -14.71 17.28 5.63
CA LYS A 153 -13.51 17.59 6.43
C LYS A 153 -13.78 18.83 7.28
N ALA A 154 -13.19 18.89 8.47
CA ALA A 154 -13.40 20.00 9.40
C ALA A 154 -13.08 21.40 8.83
N SER A 155 -12.22 21.48 7.81
CA SER A 155 -11.88 22.73 7.13
C SER A 155 -12.91 23.17 6.08
N ASN A 156 -13.83 22.30 5.65
CA ASN A 156 -14.77 22.52 4.54
C ASN A 156 -14.09 23.05 3.26
N THR A 157 -12.81 22.73 3.07
CA THR A 157 -12.00 23.25 1.97
C THR A 157 -12.07 22.32 0.78
N TYR A 158 -12.37 22.89 -0.39
CA TYR A 158 -12.17 22.23 -1.67
C TYR A 158 -10.71 22.39 -2.12
N GLU A 159 -10.10 21.29 -2.50
CA GLU A 159 -8.79 21.21 -3.13
C GLU A 159 -8.97 20.70 -4.56
N SER A 160 -8.51 21.50 -5.53
CA SER A 160 -8.67 21.16 -6.93
C SER A 160 -7.77 19.98 -7.32
N PRO A 161 -8.15 19.22 -8.37
CA PRO A 161 -7.28 18.16 -8.90
C PRO A 161 -5.91 18.68 -9.34
N LYS A 162 -5.85 19.92 -9.82
CA LYS A 162 -4.60 20.60 -10.21
C LYS A 162 -3.70 20.86 -9.00
N ASP A 163 -4.26 21.32 -7.89
CA ASP A 163 -3.49 21.58 -6.67
C ASP A 163 -2.97 20.27 -6.06
N ARG A 164 -3.80 19.21 -6.07
CA ARG A 164 -3.38 17.86 -5.67
C ARG A 164 -2.23 17.34 -6.54
N ALA A 165 -2.32 17.52 -7.86
CA ALA A 165 -1.27 17.13 -8.79
C ALA A 165 0.04 17.90 -8.53
N ALA A 166 -0.05 19.21 -8.28
CA ALA A 166 1.13 20.01 -7.93
C ALA A 166 1.81 19.55 -6.64
N LYS A 167 1.03 19.15 -5.63
CA LYS A 167 1.57 18.56 -4.39
C LYS A 167 2.25 17.21 -4.63
N ILE A 168 1.73 16.38 -5.55
CA ILE A 168 2.41 15.13 -5.96
C ILE A 168 3.74 15.45 -6.65
N ASP A 169 3.78 16.47 -7.50
CA ASP A 169 5.00 16.86 -8.21
C ASP A 169 6.10 17.35 -7.26
N ALA A 170 5.71 17.99 -6.15
CA ALA A 170 6.60 18.43 -5.08
C ALA A 170 7.19 17.29 -4.22
N VAL A 171 6.66 16.06 -4.27
CA VAL A 171 7.19 14.94 -3.46
C VAL A 171 8.58 14.54 -3.97
N ASP A 172 9.60 14.52 -3.10
CA ASP A 172 10.92 14.02 -3.48
C ASP A 172 11.16 12.57 -3.01
N ALA A 173 12.31 12.00 -3.40
CA ALA A 173 12.70 10.65 -3.03
C ALA A 173 12.89 10.50 -1.50
N ASN A 174 13.33 11.57 -0.84
CA ASN A 174 13.55 11.57 0.61
C ASN A 174 12.23 11.49 1.35
N ALA A 175 11.22 12.26 0.96
CA ALA A 175 9.89 12.24 1.56
C ALA A 175 9.27 10.84 1.50
N VAL A 176 9.35 10.16 0.35
CA VAL A 176 8.88 8.77 0.19
C VAL A 176 9.65 7.81 1.11
N THR A 177 10.98 7.92 1.12
CA THR A 177 11.84 7.04 1.93
C THR A 177 11.59 7.25 3.43
N THR A 178 11.49 8.50 3.88
CA THR A 178 11.21 8.86 5.26
C THR A 178 9.83 8.38 5.69
N ALA A 179 8.80 8.58 4.86
CA ALA A 179 7.45 8.10 5.15
C ALA A 179 7.42 6.57 5.35
N LEU A 180 8.02 5.81 4.43
CA LEU A 180 8.11 4.36 4.54
C LEU A 180 8.89 3.92 5.78
N GLN A 181 10.05 4.53 6.05
CA GLN A 181 10.84 4.22 7.24
C GLN A 181 10.09 4.54 8.54
N GLN A 182 9.34 5.64 8.58
CA GLN A 182 8.54 6.02 9.75
C GLN A 182 7.44 4.98 10.02
N ALA A 183 6.73 4.53 8.98
CA ALA A 183 5.71 3.50 9.13
C ALA A 183 6.32 2.15 9.56
N LEU A 184 7.39 1.71 8.90
CA LEU A 184 8.02 0.40 9.12
C LEU A 184 8.80 0.29 10.44
N LYS A 185 9.20 1.43 11.04
CA LYS A 185 9.79 1.48 12.39
C LYS A 185 8.77 1.17 13.48
N SER A 186 7.48 1.34 13.20
CA SER A 186 6.44 1.09 14.19
C SER A 186 6.37 -0.39 14.52
N PRO A 187 6.44 -0.79 15.80
CA PRO A 187 6.16 -2.16 16.22
C PRO A 187 4.65 -2.49 16.16
N LEU A 188 3.81 -1.49 15.86
CA LEU A 188 2.36 -1.58 15.94
C LEU A 188 1.70 -2.04 14.63
N ALA A 189 2.29 -3.00 13.94
CA ALA A 189 1.69 -3.54 12.71
C ALA A 189 0.50 -4.46 13.03
N ALA A 190 -0.35 -4.66 12.02
CA ALA A 190 -1.42 -5.63 12.05
C ALA A 190 -1.27 -6.63 10.91
N LEU A 191 -1.53 -7.92 11.19
CA LEU A 191 -1.46 -9.01 10.23
C LEU A 191 -2.81 -9.73 10.13
N SER A 192 -3.28 -9.97 8.91
CA SER A 192 -4.43 -10.82 8.63
C SER A 192 -4.03 -11.91 7.65
N VAL A 193 -4.28 -13.17 7.99
CA VAL A 193 -4.00 -14.33 7.15
C VAL A 193 -5.29 -15.12 6.94
N VAL A 194 -5.61 -15.42 5.68
CA VAL A 194 -6.69 -16.34 5.31
C VAL A 194 -6.12 -17.31 4.29
N ALA A 195 -5.94 -18.57 4.67
CA ALA A 195 -5.34 -19.58 3.81
C ALA A 195 -5.65 -20.98 4.34
N PRO A 196 -5.54 -22.03 3.50
CA PRO A 196 -5.24 -23.36 4.01
C PRO A 196 -3.89 -23.32 4.72
N ASP A 197 -3.80 -23.93 5.90
CA ASP A 197 -2.57 -23.99 6.70
C ASP A 197 -2.03 -22.59 7.04
N ALA A 198 -2.90 -21.68 7.49
CA ALA A 198 -2.55 -20.30 7.86
C ALA A 198 -1.43 -20.19 8.91
N GLY A 199 -1.12 -21.28 9.62
CA GLY A 199 0.01 -21.39 10.54
C GLY A 199 1.39 -21.38 9.88
N LEU A 200 1.48 -21.62 8.56
CA LEU A 200 2.74 -21.58 7.81
C LEU A 200 3.27 -20.16 7.58
N VAL A 201 2.42 -19.13 7.70
CA VAL A 201 2.87 -17.75 7.71
C VAL A 201 3.52 -17.45 9.05
N LEU A 202 4.74 -16.91 9.06
CA LEU A 202 5.45 -16.61 10.29
C LEU A 202 4.62 -15.67 11.20
N PRO A 203 4.77 -15.78 12.53
CA PRO A 203 4.19 -14.82 13.48
C PRO A 203 4.58 -13.38 13.15
N LEU A 204 3.66 -12.44 13.38
CA LEU A 204 3.95 -11.02 13.13
C LEU A 204 5.22 -10.55 13.85
N SER A 205 5.46 -11.02 15.08
CA SER A 205 6.66 -10.70 15.86
C SER A 205 7.97 -11.15 15.19
N VAL A 206 7.93 -12.21 14.38
CA VAL A 206 9.08 -12.71 13.63
C VAL A 206 9.24 -11.91 12.33
N LEU A 207 8.14 -11.67 11.60
CA LEU A 207 8.13 -10.87 10.38
C LEU A 207 8.62 -9.43 10.60
N LEU A 208 8.36 -8.85 11.77
CA LEU A 208 8.84 -7.51 12.12
C LEU A 208 10.31 -7.49 12.58
N ARG A 209 10.95 -8.64 12.85
CA ARG A 209 12.36 -8.71 13.25
C ARG A 209 13.30 -9.05 12.09
N ALA A 210 12.80 -9.82 11.12
CA ALA A 210 13.47 -10.06 9.84
C ALA A 210 13.63 -8.73 9.09
#